data_AF-A0A8T6GCH5-F1
#
_entry.id   AF-A0A8T6GCH5-F1
#
_cell.length_a   1.000
_cell.length_b   1.000
_cell.length_c   1.000
_cell.angle_alpha   90.00
_cell.angle_beta   90.00
_cell.angle_gamma   90.00
#
_symmetry.space_group_name_H-M   'P 1'
#
loop_
_entity.id
_entity.type
_entity.pdbx_description
1 polymer ?
#
loop_
_entity_poly.entity_id
_entity_poly.type
_entity_poly.pdbx_seq_one_letter_code
_entity_poly.pdbx_strand_id
1 'polypeptide(L)'
;MAEWSLTAVALGLIFLLGIGVVFAFVDTFSSGISSGLSATLLGTIVPLLVGALFGALAASHKGRRVWLWAILCGILPISLFFLAFNKCYRCDASDGNNFAAHWLIGLSAPALFIGFLVWQFDVDDPEREQYRLTEEAEPSPSDRYHAEKVAMLEMINEQRRLAAVSPLRLGHNEAAQLHAEAMRDDCFVSHWDTDGLKPYMRYSLEGGYQYNAENVGGFYDCGPFDPYEDVEATLEAYVLGFMDSEGHRETMLDPLYRKVSIGIATNRGIWVVQHFEGEYIEFDELPSLDGGILSMSGHVKEGAQMDEDVGVMIEYDPPVRELTIEQLEQTQCYNPGLPVAIVLKNPFDEYDLDDPDVRVEIYEMLASLEDSPIPHEECRDPYKMDLADSYSRSDGSESRFGLGQPDEISEREVYVSFMLAEEWSITNFGEFSMRADIGNVMADYGSGVYTVTIVATIAGELSPISVYAVFVDW
;
A
#
# COMPACT_ATOMS: atom_id res chain seq x y z
N MET A 1 20.72 -9.00 -23.98
CA MET A 1 20.79 -8.05 -25.11
C MET A 1 19.67 -7.06 -24.88
N ALA A 2 19.98 -5.82 -24.53
CA ALA A 2 19.02 -4.85 -24.01
C ALA A 2 18.15 -4.26 -25.12
N GLU A 3 16.84 -4.45 -25.03
CA GLU A 3 15.86 -3.72 -25.83
C GLU A 3 15.73 -2.31 -25.26
N TRP A 4 16.26 -1.33 -25.98
CA TRP A 4 15.99 0.07 -25.68
C TRP A 4 14.52 0.37 -25.96
N SER A 5 13.83 0.99 -25.01
CA SER A 5 12.44 1.42 -25.21
C SER A 5 12.36 2.36 -26.42
N LEU A 6 11.34 2.16 -27.27
CA LEU A 6 11.07 2.99 -28.45
C LEU A 6 11.06 4.49 -28.13
N THR A 7 10.72 4.86 -26.89
CA THR A 7 10.77 6.21 -26.34
C THR A 7 12.20 6.79 -26.23
N ALA A 8 13.18 6.00 -25.78
CA ALA A 8 14.56 6.46 -25.68
C ALA A 8 15.19 6.69 -27.07
N VAL A 9 14.87 5.83 -28.03
CA VAL A 9 15.29 5.98 -29.43
C VAL A 9 14.63 7.21 -30.07
N ALA A 10 13.34 7.43 -29.81
CA ALA A 10 12.62 8.60 -30.32
C ALA A 10 13.18 9.92 -29.76
N LEU A 11 13.47 9.99 -28.45
CA LEU A 11 14.08 11.17 -27.82
C LEU A 11 15.50 11.43 -28.34
N GLY A 12 16.29 10.38 -28.55
CA GLY A 12 17.62 10.50 -29.17
C GLY A 12 17.56 11.04 -30.60
N LEU A 13 16.58 10.59 -31.40
CA LEU A 13 16.38 11.08 -32.77
C LEU A 13 15.89 12.54 -32.80
N ILE A 14 15.00 12.94 -31.89
CA ILE A 14 14.53 14.33 -31.76
C ILE A 14 15.69 15.25 -31.38
N PHE A 15 16.56 14.81 -30.46
CA PHE A 15 17.75 15.57 -30.06
C PHE A 15 18.74 15.74 -31.23
N LEU A 16 19.02 14.68 -31.98
CA LEU A 16 19.89 14.74 -33.16
C LEU A 16 19.30 15.59 -34.28
N LEU A 17 17.99 15.55 -34.49
CA LEU A 17 17.28 16.45 -35.43
C LEU A 17 17.38 17.91 -34.97
N GLY A 18 17.21 18.19 -33.68
CA GLY A 18 17.38 19.53 -33.11
C GLY A 18 18.78 20.08 -33.33
N ILE A 19 19.81 19.26 -33.10
CA ILE A 19 21.21 19.61 -33.38
C ILE A 19 21.42 19.87 -34.89
N GLY A 20 20.91 18.99 -35.75
CA GLY A 20 21.01 19.12 -37.20
C GLY A 20 20.37 20.40 -37.74
N VAL A 21 19.20 20.79 -37.21
CA VAL A 21 18.51 22.03 -37.56
C VAL A 21 19.32 23.25 -37.11
N VAL A 22 19.90 23.23 -35.91
CA VAL A 22 20.76 24.33 -35.42
C VAL A 22 22.01 24.48 -36.30
N PHE A 23 22.67 23.38 -36.66
CA PHE A 23 23.85 23.44 -37.54
C PHE A 23 23.50 23.90 -38.96
N ALA A 24 22.42 23.39 -39.55
CA ALA A 24 21.96 23.83 -40.88
C ALA A 24 21.55 25.31 -40.88
N PHE A 25 20.96 25.80 -39.79
CA PHE A 25 20.59 27.20 -39.63
C PHE A 25 21.83 28.09 -39.48
N VAL A 26 22.84 27.66 -38.72
CA VAL A 26 24.11 28.39 -38.54
C VAL A 26 24.93 28.43 -39.85
N ASP A 27 24.99 27.34 -40.61
CA ASP A 27 25.72 27.31 -41.90
C ASP A 27 25.04 28.13 -43.00
N THR A 28 23.71 28.13 -43.04
CA THR A 28 22.95 28.93 -44.00
C THR A 28 23.04 30.43 -43.66
N PHE A 29 23.23 30.79 -42.38
CA PHE A 29 23.40 32.18 -41.96
C PHE A 29 24.85 32.68 -41.98
N SER A 30 25.85 31.80 -41.82
CA SER A 30 27.27 32.19 -41.86
C SER A 30 27.74 32.56 -43.27
N SER A 31 27.07 32.02 -44.30
CA SER A 31 27.37 32.26 -45.71
C SER A 31 26.71 33.52 -46.29
N GLY A 32 25.88 34.24 -45.50
CA GLY A 32 25.19 35.44 -45.94
C GLY A 32 25.15 36.54 -44.88
N ILE A 33 25.83 37.65 -45.17
CA ILE A 33 25.62 39.02 -44.65
C ILE A 33 26.64 39.52 -43.60
N SER A 34 27.41 40.50 -44.05
CA SER A 34 28.14 41.49 -43.26
C SER A 34 27.18 42.58 -42.73
N SER A 35 26.63 42.45 -41.53
CA SER A 35 26.20 43.62 -40.72
C SER A 35 25.86 43.21 -39.29
N GLY A 36 26.23 44.05 -38.32
CA GLY A 36 26.12 43.80 -36.88
C GLY A 36 24.69 43.70 -36.30
N LEU A 37 23.65 43.56 -37.13
CA LEU A 37 22.29 43.28 -36.64
C LEU A 37 22.03 41.79 -36.34
N SER A 38 22.85 40.86 -36.86
CA SER A 38 22.62 39.42 -36.68
C SER A 38 23.02 38.89 -35.30
N ALA A 39 24.06 39.44 -34.67
CA ALA A 39 24.56 38.99 -33.37
C ALA A 39 23.53 39.23 -32.24
N THR A 40 22.81 40.35 -32.30
CA THR A 40 21.77 40.68 -31.33
C THR A 40 20.54 39.79 -31.48
N LEU A 41 20.18 39.43 -32.72
CA LEU A 41 19.04 38.58 -33.01
C LEU A 41 19.30 37.12 -32.57
N LEU A 42 20.48 36.58 -32.86
CA LEU A 42 20.90 35.24 -32.43
C LEU A 42 21.10 35.15 -30.91
N GLY A 43 21.66 36.19 -30.29
CA GLY A 43 21.95 36.20 -28.85
C GLY A 43 20.72 36.38 -27.96
N THR A 44 19.58 36.82 -28.49
CA THR A 44 18.36 37.06 -27.69
C THR A 44 17.18 36.19 -28.11
N ILE A 45 16.94 36.00 -29.40
CA ILE A 45 15.74 35.28 -29.88
C ILE A 45 15.90 33.77 -29.75
N VAL A 46 17.09 33.22 -30.02
CA VAL A 46 17.31 31.76 -29.93
C VAL A 46 17.19 31.26 -28.48
N PRO A 47 17.78 31.91 -27.45
CA PRO A 47 17.55 31.52 -26.06
C PRO A 47 16.09 31.66 -25.62
N LEU A 48 15.37 32.67 -26.11
CA LEU A 48 13.94 32.87 -25.81
C LEU A 48 13.07 31.76 -26.42
N LEU A 49 13.35 31.35 -27.66
CA LEU A 49 12.62 30.26 -28.33
C LEU A 49 12.92 28.90 -27.70
N VAL A 50 14.18 28.64 -27.34
CA VAL A 50 14.57 27.43 -26.61
C VAL A 50 13.91 27.43 -25.22
N GLY A 51 13.95 28.55 -24.50
CA GLY A 51 13.28 28.70 -23.21
C GLY A 51 11.76 28.52 -23.29
N ALA A 52 11.12 29.02 -24.35
CA ALA A 52 9.68 28.83 -24.59
C ALA A 52 9.33 27.37 -24.92
N LEU A 53 10.19 26.67 -25.68
CA LEU A 53 10.02 25.25 -26.01
C LEU A 53 10.12 24.37 -24.75
N PHE A 54 11.13 24.62 -23.90
CA PHE A 54 11.28 23.93 -22.62
C PHE A 54 10.18 24.31 -21.62
N GLY A 55 9.71 25.57 -21.63
CA GLY A 55 8.57 26.01 -20.82
C GLY A 55 7.24 25.35 -21.22
N ALA A 56 7.02 25.13 -22.53
CA ALA A 56 5.84 24.42 -23.03
C ALA A 56 5.88 22.92 -22.69
N LEU A 57 7.06 22.29 -22.74
CA LEU A 57 7.27 20.91 -22.27
C LEU A 57 7.08 20.79 -20.74
N ALA A 58 7.52 21.80 -19.97
CA ALA A 58 7.34 21.85 -18.52
C ALA A 58 5.88 22.02 -18.07
N ALA A 59 5.03 22.68 -18.88
CA ALA A 59 3.60 22.79 -18.61
C ALA A 59 2.84 21.44 -18.74
N SER A 60 3.46 20.44 -19.38
CA SER A 60 2.90 19.11 -19.62
C SER A 60 3.23 18.06 -18.54
N HIS A 61 4.12 18.34 -17.58
CA HIS A 61 4.52 17.39 -16.53
C HIS A 61 4.57 18.05 -15.13
N LYS A 62 3.71 17.58 -14.20
CA LYS A 62 3.60 18.12 -12.83
C LYS A 62 4.80 17.68 -11.96
N GLY A 63 5.71 18.61 -11.64
CA GLY A 63 6.81 18.36 -10.68
C GLY A 63 7.62 19.62 -10.37
N ARG A 64 7.07 20.54 -9.55
CA ARG A 64 7.58 21.94 -9.41
C ARG A 64 8.97 22.13 -8.80
N ARG A 65 9.59 21.12 -8.16
CA ARG A 65 10.86 21.31 -7.40
C ARG A 65 12.15 21.04 -8.18
N VAL A 66 12.15 20.14 -9.16
CA VAL A 66 13.34 19.82 -9.98
C VAL A 66 13.66 20.93 -10.99
N TRP A 67 12.62 21.62 -11.49
CA TRP A 67 12.77 22.57 -12.61
C TRP A 67 13.36 23.93 -12.24
N LEU A 68 13.20 24.37 -10.98
CA LEU A 68 13.81 25.64 -10.53
C LEU A 68 15.34 25.56 -10.58
N TRP A 69 15.90 24.39 -10.27
CA TRP A 69 17.33 24.10 -10.38
C TRP A 69 17.80 23.95 -11.82
N ALA A 70 17.02 23.31 -12.69
CA ALA A 70 17.35 23.22 -14.12
C ALA A 70 17.42 24.59 -14.80
N ILE A 71 16.49 25.50 -14.46
CA ILE A 71 16.46 26.88 -14.97
C ILE A 71 17.66 27.69 -14.44
N LEU A 72 17.97 27.58 -13.14
CA LEU A 72 19.11 28.27 -12.53
C LEU A 72 20.47 27.73 -13.03
N CYS A 73 20.59 26.42 -13.27
CA CYS A 73 21.82 25.79 -13.73
C CYS A 73 22.00 25.84 -15.26
N GLY A 74 20.93 25.95 -16.05
CA GLY A 74 21.01 26.02 -17.51
C GLY A 74 21.11 27.44 -18.05
N ILE A 75 20.26 28.36 -17.58
CA ILE A 75 20.12 29.69 -18.19
C ILE A 75 21.20 30.66 -17.69
N LEU A 76 21.58 30.55 -16.42
CA LEU A 76 22.48 31.51 -15.77
C LEU A 76 23.94 31.40 -16.28
N PRO A 77 24.51 30.19 -16.50
CA PRO A 77 25.85 30.06 -17.08
C PRO A 77 25.91 30.47 -18.55
N ILE A 78 24.87 30.18 -19.34
CA ILE A 78 24.79 30.57 -20.76
C ILE A 78 24.69 32.09 -20.87
N SER A 79 23.89 32.74 -20.02
CA SER A 79 23.76 34.20 -19.98
C SER A 79 25.08 34.88 -19.58
N LEU A 80 25.80 34.33 -18.60
CA LEU A 80 27.12 34.82 -18.18
C LEU A 80 28.19 34.61 -19.27
N PHE A 81 28.13 33.48 -19.99
CA PHE A 81 29.01 33.20 -21.12
C PHE A 81 28.81 34.23 -22.25
N PHE A 82 27.57 34.55 -22.62
CA PHE A 82 27.27 35.57 -23.63
C PHE A 82 27.65 36.99 -23.17
N LEU A 83 27.46 37.34 -21.89
CA LEU A 83 27.91 38.62 -21.32
C LEU A 83 29.44 38.75 -21.35
N ALA A 84 30.19 37.68 -21.06
CA ALA A 84 31.65 37.66 -21.16
C ALA A 84 32.12 37.76 -22.63
N PHE A 85 31.45 37.07 -23.55
CA PHE A 85 31.76 37.09 -24.98
C PHE A 85 31.51 38.47 -25.61
N ASN A 86 30.40 39.12 -25.25
CA ASN A 86 30.03 40.44 -25.79
C ASN A 86 30.94 41.56 -25.25
N LYS A 87 31.49 41.41 -24.03
CA LYS A 87 32.49 42.32 -23.47
C LYS A 87 33.84 42.18 -24.19
N CYS A 88 34.17 40.99 -24.70
CA CYS A 88 35.41 40.69 -25.41
C CYS A 88 35.42 41.22 -26.86
N TYR A 89 34.27 41.36 -27.52
CA TYR A 89 34.17 41.90 -28.88
C TYR A 89 34.52 43.41 -28.96
N ARG A 90 34.60 44.10 -27.82
CA ARG A 90 35.09 45.49 -27.72
C ARG A 90 36.56 45.61 -27.31
N CYS A 91 37.25 44.49 -27.11
CA CYS A 91 38.68 44.50 -26.82
C CYS A 91 39.46 44.47 -28.14
N ASP A 92 40.32 45.47 -28.30
CA ASP A 92 41.16 45.66 -29.46
C ASP A 92 42.06 44.43 -29.72
N ALA A 93 42.22 44.07 -30.99
CA ALA A 93 42.88 42.85 -31.44
C ALA A 93 44.42 42.97 -31.39
N SER A 94 45.00 43.19 -30.21
CA SER A 94 46.46 43.29 -30.06
C SER A 94 47.12 42.37 -29.04
N ASP A 95 46.37 41.61 -28.21
CA ASP A 95 46.97 40.71 -27.22
C ASP A 95 46.63 39.23 -27.49
N GLY A 96 47.50 38.57 -28.27
CA GLY A 96 47.39 37.16 -28.68
C GLY A 96 47.57 36.12 -27.56
N ASN A 97 47.72 36.51 -26.30
CA ASN A 97 47.96 35.59 -25.17
C ASN A 97 46.74 35.30 -24.28
N ASN A 98 45.59 35.93 -24.51
CA ASN A 98 44.37 35.67 -23.71
C ASN A 98 43.38 34.69 -24.35
N PHE A 99 43.56 34.30 -25.62
CA PHE A 99 42.59 33.43 -26.30
C PHE A 99 42.66 31.97 -25.84
N ALA A 100 43.86 31.46 -25.52
CA ALA A 100 44.06 30.06 -25.10
C ALA A 100 43.58 29.77 -23.66
N ALA A 101 43.72 30.73 -22.74
CA ALA A 101 43.28 30.56 -21.34
C ALA A 101 41.75 30.52 -21.21
N HIS A 102 41.02 31.18 -22.10
CA HIS A 102 39.55 31.21 -22.07
C HIS A 102 38.91 29.95 -22.72
N TRP A 103 39.59 29.31 -23.67
CA TRP A 103 39.16 28.02 -24.24
C TRP A 103 39.23 26.87 -23.24
N LEU A 104 40.20 26.90 -22.31
CA LEU A 104 40.31 25.91 -21.23
C LEU A 104 39.18 26.00 -20.18
N ILE A 105 38.63 27.20 -19.97
CA ILE A 105 37.47 27.42 -19.08
C ILE A 105 36.15 27.00 -19.78
N GLY A 106 36.04 27.20 -21.10
CA GLY A 106 34.87 26.80 -21.89
C GLY A 106 34.67 25.29 -22.05
N LEU A 107 35.75 24.50 -22.02
CA LEU A 107 35.70 23.04 -22.16
C LEU A 107 35.63 22.28 -20.81
N SER A 108 35.97 22.91 -19.69
CA SER A 108 35.91 22.30 -18.37
C SER A 108 34.51 22.37 -17.73
N ALA A 109 33.71 23.39 -18.06
CA ALA A 109 32.35 23.52 -17.55
C ALA A 109 31.38 22.41 -18.03
N PRO A 110 31.38 21.98 -19.32
CA PRO A 110 30.54 20.88 -19.78
C PRO A 110 30.97 19.52 -19.22
N ALA A 111 32.28 19.31 -19.00
CA ALA A 111 32.78 18.05 -18.43
C ALA A 111 32.39 17.88 -16.95
N LEU A 112 32.39 18.98 -16.17
CA LEU A 112 31.86 18.99 -14.81
C LEU A 112 30.34 18.82 -14.78
N PHE A 113 29.62 19.31 -15.80
CA PHE A 113 28.17 19.15 -15.92
C PHE A 113 27.76 17.72 -16.29
N ILE A 114 28.52 17.04 -17.16
CA ILE A 114 28.33 15.62 -17.48
C ILE A 114 28.72 14.75 -16.28
N GLY A 115 29.81 15.08 -15.57
CA GLY A 115 30.18 14.39 -14.33
C GLY A 115 29.13 14.53 -13.22
N PHE A 116 28.48 15.70 -13.10
CA PHE A 116 27.39 15.94 -12.15
C PHE A 116 26.09 15.24 -12.55
N LEU A 117 25.75 15.19 -13.85
CA LEU A 117 24.60 14.44 -14.36
C LEU A 117 24.79 12.92 -14.22
N VAL A 118 25.98 12.38 -14.51
CA VAL A 118 26.28 10.95 -14.32
C VAL A 118 26.27 10.60 -12.83
N TRP A 119 26.75 11.49 -11.95
CA TRP A 119 26.62 11.31 -10.50
C TRP A 119 25.15 11.38 -10.03
N GLN A 120 24.31 12.24 -10.61
CA GLN A 120 22.87 12.28 -10.28
C GLN A 120 22.13 11.03 -10.77
N PHE A 121 22.42 10.52 -11.97
CA PHE A 121 21.83 9.27 -12.48
C PHE A 121 22.31 8.01 -11.75
N ASP A 122 23.52 8.03 -11.16
CA ASP A 122 24.05 6.93 -10.32
C ASP A 122 23.57 7.03 -8.86
N VAL A 123 23.02 8.18 -8.46
CA VAL A 123 22.36 8.40 -7.16
C VAL A 123 20.86 8.11 -7.25
N ASP A 124 20.24 8.26 -8.42
CA ASP A 124 18.84 7.91 -8.71
C ASP A 124 18.68 6.50 -9.32
N ASP A 125 19.34 5.49 -8.73
CA ASP A 125 19.06 4.08 -9.06
C ASP A 125 17.73 3.68 -8.38
N PRO A 126 16.67 3.35 -9.13
CA PRO A 126 15.39 2.93 -8.56
C PRO A 126 15.49 1.68 -7.69
N GLU A 127 16.50 0.82 -7.88
CA GLU A 127 16.75 -0.29 -6.96
C GLU A 127 17.22 0.22 -5.59
N ARG A 128 18.05 1.28 -5.52
CA ARG A 128 18.51 1.85 -4.23
C ARG A 128 17.44 2.61 -3.46
N GLU A 129 16.51 3.27 -4.15
CA GLU A 129 15.39 3.95 -3.48
C GLU A 129 14.43 2.91 -2.87
N GLN A 130 14.27 1.74 -3.51
CA GLN A 130 13.55 0.59 -2.95
C GLN A 130 14.23 0.04 -1.67
N TYR A 131 15.57 -0.01 -1.62
CA TYR A 131 16.35 -0.36 -0.42
C TYR A 131 16.38 0.74 0.66
N ARG A 132 15.98 1.98 0.34
CA ARG A 132 15.92 3.09 1.31
C ARG A 132 14.55 3.22 1.97
N LEU A 133 13.50 2.81 1.28
CA LEU A 133 12.13 2.72 1.81
C LEU A 133 11.92 1.53 2.76
N THR A 134 12.97 0.72 3.01
CA THR A 134 13.03 -0.29 4.08
C THR A 134 13.66 0.24 5.38
N GLU A 135 14.09 1.50 5.44
CA GLU A 135 14.69 2.10 6.65
C GLU A 135 13.62 2.76 7.56
N GLU A 136 12.53 2.04 7.83
CA GLU A 136 11.58 2.38 8.89
C GLU A 136 11.64 1.24 9.92
N ALA A 137 12.41 1.50 11.00
CA ALA A 137 12.77 0.60 12.10
C ALA A 137 13.37 -0.77 11.69
N GLU A 138 14.70 -0.83 11.54
CA GLU A 138 15.38 -2.13 11.55
C GLU A 138 15.00 -2.91 12.83
N PRO A 139 14.46 -4.13 12.70
CA PRO A 139 14.10 -4.94 13.85
C PRO A 139 15.33 -5.20 14.71
N SER A 140 15.14 -5.14 16.03
CA SER A 140 16.19 -5.43 17.00
C SER A 140 16.91 -6.75 16.65
N PRO A 141 18.25 -6.84 16.75
CA PRO A 141 19.03 -8.08 16.59
C PRO A 141 18.63 -9.25 17.51
N SER A 142 17.57 -9.10 18.30
CA SER A 142 16.92 -10.11 19.12
C SER A 142 15.81 -10.90 18.42
N ASP A 143 15.39 -10.55 17.20
CA ASP A 143 14.43 -11.37 16.43
C ASP A 143 15.11 -12.66 15.93
N ARG A 144 14.87 -13.76 16.65
CA ARG A 144 15.48 -15.08 16.41
C ARG A 144 15.31 -15.58 14.97
N TYR A 145 14.23 -15.18 14.29
CA TYR A 145 13.85 -15.70 12.98
C TYR A 145 13.99 -14.65 11.87
N HIS A 146 14.74 -13.58 12.10
CA HIS A 146 14.83 -12.47 11.14
C HIS A 146 15.28 -12.94 9.73
N ALA A 147 16.31 -13.78 9.64
CA ALA A 147 16.82 -14.26 8.35
C ALA A 147 15.77 -15.10 7.61
N GLU A 148 15.04 -15.95 8.34
CA GLU A 148 13.97 -16.78 7.82
C GLU A 148 12.77 -15.94 7.34
N LYS A 149 12.40 -14.89 8.08
CA LYS A 149 11.34 -13.93 7.67
C LYS A 149 11.73 -13.21 6.38
N VAL A 150 12.98 -12.76 6.26
CA VAL A 150 13.48 -12.12 5.04
C VAL A 150 13.47 -13.08 3.86
N ALA A 151 13.97 -14.31 4.03
CA ALA A 151 13.94 -15.33 2.99
C ALA A 151 12.51 -15.64 2.54
N MET A 152 11.57 -15.79 3.48
CA MET A 152 10.17 -16.05 3.15
C MET A 152 9.52 -14.86 2.42
N LEU A 153 9.82 -13.61 2.81
CA LEU A 153 9.37 -12.41 2.11
C LEU A 153 9.86 -12.39 0.65
N GLU A 154 11.12 -12.76 0.40
CA GLU A 154 11.67 -12.85 -0.95
C GLU A 154 10.90 -13.88 -1.80
N MET A 155 10.59 -15.05 -1.24
CA MET A 155 9.80 -16.08 -1.92
C MET A 155 8.36 -15.61 -2.21
N ILE A 156 7.70 -14.95 -1.26
CA ILE A 156 6.36 -14.34 -1.45
C ILE A 156 6.41 -13.32 -2.59
N ASN A 157 7.41 -12.43 -2.57
CA ASN A 157 7.56 -11.38 -3.59
C ASN A 157 7.89 -11.94 -4.97
N GLU A 158 8.58 -13.08 -5.06
CA GLU A 158 8.76 -13.77 -6.33
C GLU A 158 7.41 -14.27 -6.88
N GLN A 159 6.54 -14.85 -6.05
CA GLN A 159 5.19 -15.24 -6.49
C GLN A 159 4.36 -14.02 -6.94
N ARG A 160 4.40 -12.91 -6.20
CA ARG A 160 3.71 -11.66 -6.56
C ARG A 160 4.25 -11.08 -7.88
N ARG A 161 5.57 -11.13 -8.10
CA ARG A 161 6.19 -10.71 -9.37
C ARG A 161 5.73 -11.58 -10.54
N LEU A 162 5.64 -12.90 -10.36
CA LEU A 162 5.12 -13.83 -11.37
C LEU A 162 3.65 -13.53 -11.71
N ALA A 163 2.87 -13.08 -10.73
CA ALA A 163 1.48 -12.64 -10.89
C ALA A 163 1.33 -11.17 -11.36
N ALA A 164 2.44 -10.45 -11.59
CA ALA A 164 2.45 -9.02 -11.94
C ALA A 164 1.79 -8.10 -10.90
N VAL A 165 1.86 -8.48 -9.62
CA VAL A 165 1.39 -7.68 -8.47
C VAL A 165 2.59 -7.06 -7.75
N SER A 166 2.42 -5.85 -7.19
CA SER A 166 3.48 -5.12 -6.50
C SER A 166 4.08 -5.92 -5.32
N PRO A 167 5.41 -5.86 -5.12
CA PRO A 167 6.05 -6.54 -3.99
C PRO A 167 5.63 -5.91 -2.65
N LEU A 168 5.67 -6.72 -1.60
CA LEU A 168 5.44 -6.35 -0.20
C LEU A 168 6.76 -5.99 0.49
N ARG A 169 6.64 -5.22 1.57
CA ARG A 169 7.71 -5.04 2.57
C ARG A 169 7.42 -5.88 3.80
N LEU A 170 8.44 -6.12 4.62
CA LEU A 170 8.24 -6.75 5.92
C LEU A 170 7.44 -5.80 6.82
N GLY A 171 6.41 -6.32 7.47
CA GLY A 171 5.65 -5.63 8.52
C GLY A 171 6.22 -5.94 9.91
N HIS A 172 5.69 -5.26 10.93
CA HIS A 172 6.18 -5.33 12.31
C HIS A 172 5.08 -5.63 13.33
N ASN A 173 3.89 -6.06 12.90
CA ASN A 173 2.83 -6.41 13.83
C ASN A 173 3.14 -7.76 14.51
N GLU A 174 3.26 -7.73 15.83
CA GLU A 174 3.71 -8.89 16.63
C GLU A 174 2.69 -10.03 16.66
N ALA A 175 1.42 -9.79 16.29
CA ALA A 175 0.37 -10.81 16.33
C ALA A 175 0.74 -12.06 15.52
N ALA A 176 1.46 -11.89 14.40
CA ALA A 176 1.91 -13.01 13.59
C ALA A 176 2.91 -13.91 14.35
N GLN A 177 3.90 -13.29 15.02
CA GLN A 177 4.92 -14.03 15.77
C GLN A 177 4.33 -14.69 17.01
N LEU A 178 3.48 -13.98 17.76
CA LEU A 178 2.79 -14.52 18.93
C LEU A 178 1.92 -15.72 18.56
N HIS A 179 1.16 -15.64 17.47
CA HIS A 179 0.30 -16.74 17.02
C HIS A 179 1.11 -17.96 16.56
N ALA A 180 2.22 -17.75 15.83
CA ALA A 180 3.11 -18.84 15.44
C ALA A 180 3.68 -19.58 16.67
N GLU A 181 4.04 -18.84 17.72
CA GLU A 181 4.56 -19.41 18.97
C GLU A 181 3.49 -20.15 19.77
N ALA A 182 2.27 -19.61 19.84
CA ALA A 182 1.13 -20.28 20.48
C ALA A 182 0.80 -21.61 19.78
N MET A 183 0.71 -21.62 18.45
CA MET A 183 0.48 -22.84 17.67
C MET A 183 1.56 -23.90 17.92
N ARG A 184 2.82 -23.49 18.05
CA ARG A 184 3.94 -24.38 18.40
C ARG A 184 3.81 -24.94 19.82
N ASP A 185 3.52 -24.08 20.79
CA ASP A 185 3.57 -24.44 22.21
C ASP A 185 2.39 -25.33 22.62
N ASP A 186 1.21 -25.06 22.06
CA ASP A 186 -0.02 -25.80 22.34
C ASP A 186 -0.34 -26.89 21.29
N CYS A 187 0.52 -27.02 20.27
CA CYS A 187 0.45 -28.06 19.26
C CYS A 187 -0.84 -28.09 18.44
N PHE A 188 -1.14 -26.98 17.76
CA PHE A 188 -2.30 -26.90 16.87
C PHE A 188 -1.97 -26.10 15.62
N VAL A 189 -2.89 -26.10 14.65
CA VAL A 189 -2.87 -25.18 13.51
C VAL A 189 -4.28 -24.68 13.29
N SER A 190 -4.48 -23.37 13.41
CA SER A 190 -5.78 -22.71 13.25
C SER A 190 -5.58 -21.21 13.03
N HIS A 191 -6.56 -20.57 12.37
CA HIS A 191 -6.69 -19.10 12.34
C HIS A 191 -7.16 -18.52 13.69
N TRP A 192 -7.79 -19.35 14.52
CA TRP A 192 -8.24 -18.97 15.86
C TRP A 192 -7.16 -19.30 16.87
N ASP A 193 -7.05 -18.50 17.93
CA ASP A 193 -6.21 -18.85 19.08
C ASP A 193 -7.02 -19.51 20.21
N THR A 194 -6.32 -19.89 21.28
CA THR A 194 -6.91 -20.55 22.44
C THR A 194 -7.80 -19.64 23.28
N ASP A 195 -7.70 -18.31 23.13
CA ASP A 195 -8.59 -17.33 23.75
C ASP A 195 -9.86 -17.08 22.90
N GLY A 196 -9.93 -17.67 21.70
CA GLY A 196 -11.05 -17.53 20.79
C GLY A 196 -11.00 -16.26 19.94
N LEU A 197 -9.83 -15.62 19.85
CA LEU A 197 -9.61 -14.47 18.98
C LEU A 197 -9.39 -14.92 17.54
N LYS A 198 -9.95 -14.14 16.61
CA LYS A 198 -9.71 -14.25 15.16
C LYS A 198 -8.50 -13.41 14.73
N PRO A 199 -8.01 -13.56 13.49
CA PRO A 199 -6.79 -12.88 13.06
C PRO A 199 -6.84 -11.36 13.15
N TYR A 200 -7.92 -10.72 12.65
CA TYR A 200 -8.09 -9.27 12.74
C TYR A 200 -8.20 -8.75 14.19
N MET A 201 -8.72 -9.58 15.10
CA MET A 201 -8.81 -9.23 16.53
C MET A 201 -7.42 -9.18 17.16
N ARG A 202 -6.60 -10.21 16.94
CA ARG A 202 -5.20 -10.24 17.41
C ARG A 202 -4.39 -9.12 16.76
N TYR A 203 -4.56 -8.91 15.46
CA TYR A 203 -3.92 -7.83 14.72
C TYR A 203 -4.21 -6.46 15.35
N SER A 204 -5.48 -6.17 15.70
CA SER A 204 -5.85 -4.93 16.38
C SER A 204 -5.35 -4.80 17.82
N LEU A 205 -5.33 -5.88 18.59
CA LEU A 205 -4.76 -5.88 19.95
C LEU A 205 -3.26 -5.54 19.94
N GLU A 206 -2.54 -5.97 18.90
CA GLU A 206 -1.13 -5.64 18.66
C GLU A 206 -0.94 -4.31 17.89
N GLY A 207 -1.95 -3.45 17.88
CA GLY A 207 -1.87 -2.08 17.34
C GLY A 207 -2.11 -1.95 15.83
N GLY A 208 -2.52 -3.03 15.17
CA GLY A 208 -2.87 -3.04 13.75
C GLY A 208 -4.25 -2.44 13.47
N TYR A 209 -4.38 -1.72 12.35
CA TYR A 209 -5.66 -1.10 11.97
C TYR A 209 -5.86 -1.01 10.44
N GLN A 210 -4.93 -1.53 9.65
CA GLN A 210 -5.08 -1.55 8.19
C GLN A 210 -6.03 -2.68 7.77
N TYR A 211 -6.52 -2.63 6.53
CA TYR A 211 -7.08 -3.81 5.87
C TYR A 211 -6.06 -4.96 5.93
N ASN A 212 -6.48 -6.13 6.40
CA ASN A 212 -5.60 -7.24 6.70
C ASN A 212 -6.23 -8.61 6.47
N ALA A 213 -5.39 -9.62 6.27
CA ALA A 213 -5.77 -11.04 6.24
C ALA A 213 -4.60 -11.94 6.67
N GLU A 214 -4.90 -13.19 6.98
CA GLU A 214 -3.94 -14.16 7.51
C GLU A 214 -3.83 -15.41 6.62
N ASN A 215 -2.60 -15.86 6.36
CA ASN A 215 -2.33 -17.25 6.02
C ASN A 215 -1.63 -17.94 7.19
N VAL A 216 -2.04 -19.16 7.54
CA VAL A 216 -1.41 -19.97 8.59
C VAL A 216 -1.01 -21.34 8.08
N GLY A 217 0.12 -21.84 8.55
CA GLY A 217 0.57 -23.19 8.25
C GLY A 217 1.38 -23.76 9.40
N GLY A 218 1.27 -25.06 9.65
CA GLY A 218 1.99 -25.67 10.76
C GLY A 218 1.97 -27.19 10.73
N PHE A 219 2.38 -27.82 11.82
CA PHE A 219 2.27 -29.26 12.00
C PHE A 219 1.18 -29.55 13.03
N TYR A 220 0.27 -30.48 12.70
CA TYR A 220 -0.79 -30.94 13.63
C TYR A 220 -0.29 -31.95 14.67
N ASP A 221 0.93 -32.45 14.53
CA ASP A 221 1.52 -33.40 15.48
C ASP A 221 2.77 -32.74 16.07
N CYS A 222 3.01 -32.93 17.37
CA CYS A 222 4.18 -32.47 18.12
C CYS A 222 4.97 -33.65 18.70
N GLY A 223 4.74 -34.84 18.17
CA GLY A 223 5.47 -36.06 18.46
C GLY A 223 6.97 -35.93 18.18
N PRO A 224 7.74 -37.02 18.38
CA PRO A 224 9.16 -37.00 18.10
C PRO A 224 9.39 -36.93 16.58
N PHE A 225 9.51 -35.72 16.03
CA PHE A 225 10.07 -35.53 14.69
C PHE A 225 11.59 -35.53 14.73
N ASP A 226 12.18 -36.03 13.66
CA ASP A 226 13.56 -35.68 13.35
C ASP A 226 13.63 -34.16 13.13
N PRO A 227 14.62 -33.46 13.71
CA PRO A 227 14.77 -32.03 13.47
C PRO A 227 14.86 -31.79 11.97
N TYR A 228 14.03 -30.90 11.44
CA TYR A 228 14.14 -30.44 10.06
C TYR A 228 15.57 -29.95 9.82
N GLU A 229 16.29 -30.62 8.92
CA GLU A 229 17.67 -30.27 8.60
C GLU A 229 17.74 -29.03 7.68
N ASP A 230 16.63 -28.68 7.00
CA ASP A 230 16.55 -27.57 6.06
C ASP A 230 15.30 -26.70 6.29
N VAL A 231 15.48 -25.63 7.07
CA VAL A 231 14.43 -24.64 7.37
C VAL A 231 14.01 -23.88 6.12
N GLU A 232 14.96 -23.52 5.25
CA GLU A 232 14.71 -22.72 4.05
C GLU A 232 13.85 -23.51 3.05
N ALA A 233 14.21 -24.75 2.76
CA ALA A 233 13.39 -25.63 1.91
C ALA A 233 11.99 -25.88 2.48
N THR A 234 11.84 -25.82 3.81
CA THR A 234 10.53 -25.96 4.46
C THR A 234 9.68 -24.72 4.29
N LEU A 235 10.27 -23.52 4.40
CA LEU A 235 9.59 -22.25 4.15
C LEU A 235 9.19 -22.13 2.66
N GLU A 236 10.05 -22.58 1.74
CA GLU A 236 9.71 -22.66 0.32
C GLU A 236 8.49 -23.56 0.09
N ALA A 237 8.45 -24.74 0.74
CA ALA A 237 7.31 -25.63 0.66
C ALA A 237 6.03 -25.01 1.23
N TYR A 238 6.10 -24.18 2.28
CA TYR A 238 4.95 -23.41 2.76
C TYR A 238 4.46 -22.39 1.74
N VAL A 239 5.35 -21.60 1.14
CA VAL A 239 4.97 -20.60 0.13
C VAL A 239 4.30 -21.28 -1.07
N LEU A 240 4.87 -22.37 -1.57
CA LEU A 240 4.26 -23.14 -2.66
C LEU A 240 2.92 -23.77 -2.25
N GLY A 241 2.83 -24.30 -1.04
CA GLY A 241 1.59 -24.86 -0.50
C GLY A 241 0.47 -23.82 -0.37
N PHE A 242 0.79 -22.60 0.09
CA PHE A 242 -0.16 -21.50 0.11
C PHE A 242 -0.60 -21.09 -1.31
N MET A 243 0.30 -21.11 -2.29
CA MET A 243 -0.04 -20.83 -3.69
C MET A 243 -0.93 -21.91 -4.34
N ASP A 244 -0.85 -23.15 -3.87
CA ASP A 244 -1.69 -24.26 -4.34
C ASP A 244 -3.09 -24.26 -3.69
N SER A 245 -3.29 -23.51 -2.60
CA SER A 245 -4.58 -23.35 -1.92
C SER A 245 -5.26 -22.05 -2.34
N GLU A 246 -6.54 -22.13 -2.77
CA GLU A 246 -7.24 -21.00 -3.39
C GLU A 246 -7.31 -19.75 -2.50
N GLY A 247 -7.87 -19.85 -1.29
CA GLY A 247 -7.99 -18.70 -0.38
C GLY A 247 -6.63 -18.15 0.10
N HIS A 248 -5.64 -19.02 0.35
CA HIS A 248 -4.30 -18.59 0.73
C HIS A 248 -3.58 -17.86 -0.41
N ARG A 249 -3.73 -18.36 -1.65
CA ARG A 249 -3.20 -17.74 -2.86
C ARG A 249 -3.86 -16.39 -3.12
N GLU A 250 -5.17 -16.29 -2.98
CA GLU A 250 -5.91 -15.02 -3.13
C GLU A 250 -5.38 -13.98 -2.15
N THR A 251 -5.22 -14.36 -0.87
CA THR A 251 -4.61 -13.51 0.15
C THR A 251 -3.18 -13.09 -0.23
N MET A 252 -2.33 -14.04 -0.63
CA MET A 252 -0.92 -13.76 -0.97
C MET A 252 -0.78 -12.84 -2.19
N LEU A 253 -1.72 -12.89 -3.13
CA LEU A 253 -1.68 -12.15 -4.40
C LEU A 253 -2.56 -10.90 -4.42
N ASP A 254 -3.28 -10.58 -3.34
CA ASP A 254 -4.12 -9.39 -3.28
C ASP A 254 -3.28 -8.11 -3.51
N PRO A 255 -3.65 -7.27 -4.50
CA PRO A 255 -2.94 -6.03 -4.83
C PRO A 255 -3.11 -4.90 -3.80
N LEU A 256 -4.05 -5.03 -2.86
CA LEU A 256 -4.27 -4.07 -1.79
C LEU A 256 -3.18 -4.14 -0.72
N TYR A 257 -2.56 -5.30 -0.52
CA TYR A 257 -1.51 -5.42 0.49
C TYR A 257 -0.22 -4.69 0.10
N ARG A 258 0.42 -4.11 1.11
CA ARG A 258 1.68 -3.35 1.02
C ARG A 258 2.76 -3.92 1.94
N LYS A 259 2.37 -4.60 3.02
CA LYS A 259 3.29 -5.24 3.95
C LYS A 259 2.80 -6.65 4.30
N VAL A 260 3.72 -7.45 4.81
CA VAL A 260 3.41 -8.73 5.45
C VAL A 260 4.24 -8.89 6.72
N SER A 261 3.57 -9.02 7.86
CA SER A 261 4.20 -9.41 9.12
C SER A 261 4.27 -10.94 9.18
N ILE A 262 5.47 -11.49 9.39
CA ILE A 262 5.71 -12.93 9.30
C ILE A 262 6.07 -13.46 10.69
N GLY A 263 5.31 -14.44 11.17
CA GLY A 263 5.59 -15.21 12.37
C GLY A 263 6.20 -16.55 12.03
N ILE A 264 7.29 -16.93 12.69
CA ILE A 264 7.92 -18.24 12.53
C ILE A 264 8.21 -18.81 13.90
N ALA A 265 7.82 -20.06 14.14
CA ALA A 265 8.14 -20.76 15.37
C ALA A 265 8.60 -22.18 15.06
N THR A 266 9.62 -22.66 15.76
CA THR A 266 10.20 -23.99 15.50
C THR A 266 10.33 -24.83 16.76
N ASN A 267 9.83 -26.06 16.70
CA ASN A 267 10.05 -27.12 17.70
C ASN A 267 9.91 -28.49 17.03
N ARG A 268 11.00 -28.98 16.43
CA ARG A 268 11.05 -30.19 15.59
C ARG A 268 10.16 -30.15 14.33
N GLY A 269 9.11 -29.34 14.30
CA GLY A 269 8.43 -28.80 13.12
C GLY A 269 8.58 -27.28 13.02
N ILE A 270 7.89 -26.68 12.03
CA ILE A 270 7.86 -25.24 11.76
C ILE A 270 6.41 -24.78 11.65
N TRP A 271 6.05 -23.73 12.37
CA TRP A 271 4.78 -23.02 12.28
C TRP A 271 5.02 -21.64 11.68
N VAL A 272 4.12 -21.23 10.80
CA VAL A 272 4.24 -20.05 9.97
C VAL A 272 2.92 -19.29 9.98
N VAL A 273 3.00 -17.99 10.19
CA VAL A 273 1.88 -17.06 10.06
C VAL A 273 2.31 -15.93 9.12
N GLN A 274 1.46 -15.60 8.15
CA GLN A 274 1.62 -14.42 7.30
C GLN A 274 0.42 -13.51 7.56
N HIS A 275 0.64 -12.36 8.22
CA HIS A 275 -0.35 -11.30 8.33
C HIS A 275 -0.09 -10.26 7.25
N PHE A 276 -0.91 -10.26 6.21
CA PHE A 276 -0.86 -9.26 5.15
C PHE A 276 -1.61 -8.01 5.60
N GLU A 277 -1.08 -6.84 5.27
CA GLU A 277 -1.71 -5.57 5.62
C GLU A 277 -1.56 -4.52 4.51
N GLY A 278 -2.59 -3.70 4.35
CA GLY A 278 -2.59 -2.51 3.51
C GLY A 278 -1.76 -1.38 4.11
N GLU A 279 -1.84 -0.20 3.50
CA GLU A 279 -1.22 1.02 4.06
C GLU A 279 -1.95 2.26 3.52
N TYR A 280 -3.26 2.30 3.73
CA TYR A 280 -4.15 3.27 3.08
C TYR A 280 -4.73 4.30 4.02
N ILE A 281 -4.54 4.13 5.33
CA ILE A 281 -5.10 5.01 6.34
C ILE A 281 -4.10 5.23 7.47
N GLU A 282 -4.21 6.35 8.16
CA GLU A 282 -3.52 6.60 9.42
C GLU A 282 -4.47 7.40 10.32
N PHE A 283 -4.71 6.87 11.52
CA PHE A 283 -5.67 7.44 12.45
C PHE A 283 -5.00 8.48 13.35
N ASP A 284 -5.67 9.63 13.51
CA ASP A 284 -5.42 10.56 14.61
C ASP A 284 -6.14 10.05 15.87
N GLU A 285 -7.36 9.51 15.70
CA GLU A 285 -8.15 8.82 16.71
C GLU A 285 -8.68 7.51 16.14
N LEU A 286 -8.25 6.38 16.71
CA LEU A 286 -8.73 5.05 16.34
C LEU A 286 -10.25 4.92 16.56
N PRO A 287 -10.93 4.03 15.80
CA PRO A 287 -12.33 3.73 16.04
C PRO A 287 -12.58 3.34 17.50
N SER A 288 -13.52 4.04 18.12
CA SER A 288 -13.85 3.89 19.54
C SER A 288 -15.35 3.94 19.73
N LEU A 289 -15.83 3.17 20.70
CA LEU A 289 -17.24 3.10 21.10
C LEU A 289 -17.40 3.56 22.53
N ASP A 290 -18.09 4.69 22.74
CA ASP A 290 -18.43 5.21 24.06
C ASP A 290 -19.93 5.55 24.14
N GLY A 291 -20.65 4.85 25.01
CA GLY A 291 -22.06 5.11 25.27
C GLY A 291 -22.98 4.99 24.05
N GLY A 292 -22.66 4.13 23.08
CA GLY A 292 -23.40 4.01 21.82
C GLY A 292 -22.83 4.84 20.67
N ILE A 293 -21.86 5.72 20.93
CA ILE A 293 -21.30 6.60 19.92
C ILE A 293 -20.02 5.99 19.35
N LEU A 294 -20.02 5.75 18.04
CA LEU A 294 -18.82 5.44 17.26
C LEU A 294 -18.13 6.73 16.83
N SER A 295 -16.87 6.89 17.20
CA SER A 295 -16.03 8.03 16.78
C SER A 295 -14.67 7.59 16.27
N MET A 296 -14.18 8.28 15.24
CA MET A 296 -12.85 8.11 14.67
C MET A 296 -12.42 9.33 13.85
N SER A 297 -11.12 9.54 13.71
CA SER A 297 -10.56 10.55 12.80
C SER A 297 -9.18 10.16 12.30
N GLY A 298 -8.79 10.69 11.16
CA GLY A 298 -7.47 10.42 10.58
C GLY A 298 -7.32 10.94 9.17
N HIS A 299 -6.43 10.31 8.42
CA HIS A 299 -6.19 10.64 7.03
C HIS A 299 -6.03 9.40 6.14
N VAL A 300 -6.57 9.51 4.94
CA VAL A 300 -6.39 8.54 3.87
C VAL A 300 -5.08 8.83 3.14
N LYS A 301 -4.26 7.79 2.96
CA LYS A 301 -2.94 7.86 2.32
C LYS A 301 -3.08 7.77 0.79
N GLU A 302 -1.99 8.10 0.10
CA GLU A 302 -1.94 8.03 -1.36
C GLU A 302 -2.31 6.63 -1.88
N GLY A 303 -3.19 6.58 -2.89
CA GLY A 303 -3.66 5.34 -3.50
C GLY A 303 -5.09 4.95 -3.12
N ALA A 304 -5.65 5.57 -2.07
CA ALA A 304 -7.06 5.47 -1.72
C ALA A 304 -7.72 6.85 -1.73
N GLN A 305 -9.04 6.89 -1.94
CA GLN A 305 -9.83 8.11 -1.94
C GLN A 305 -11.10 7.88 -1.12
N MET A 306 -11.31 8.71 -0.09
CA MET A 306 -12.61 8.83 0.54
C MET A 306 -13.44 9.87 -0.22
N ASP A 307 -14.45 9.41 -0.93
CA ASP A 307 -15.44 10.23 -1.61
C ASP A 307 -16.79 10.17 -0.86
N GLU A 308 -17.86 10.67 -1.49
CA GLU A 308 -19.19 10.75 -0.87
C GLU A 308 -19.92 9.41 -0.85
N ASP A 309 -19.46 8.42 -1.63
CA ASP A 309 -20.07 7.09 -1.75
C ASP A 309 -19.47 6.09 -0.74
N VAL A 310 -18.63 6.58 0.18
CA VAL A 310 -17.97 5.77 1.21
C VAL A 310 -18.90 5.49 2.39
N GLY A 311 -18.85 4.24 2.86
CA GLY A 311 -19.50 3.79 4.09
C GLY A 311 -18.50 3.19 5.09
N VAL A 312 -18.93 3.14 6.35
CA VAL A 312 -18.31 2.35 7.41
C VAL A 312 -19.22 1.16 7.70
N MET A 313 -18.71 -0.04 7.49
CA MET A 313 -19.40 -1.27 7.86
C MET A 313 -19.02 -1.65 9.29
N ILE A 314 -20.00 -2.14 10.04
CA ILE A 314 -19.82 -2.63 11.41
C ILE A 314 -20.23 -4.09 11.43
N GLU A 315 -19.27 -4.95 11.76
CA GLU A 315 -19.51 -6.35 12.04
C GLU A 315 -19.47 -6.61 13.55
N TYR A 316 -20.22 -7.61 13.99
CA TYR A 316 -20.31 -8.00 15.39
C TYR A 316 -19.90 -9.47 15.58
N ASP A 317 -19.04 -9.68 16.56
CA ASP A 317 -18.79 -10.98 17.15
C ASP A 317 -19.28 -11.01 18.60
N PRO A 318 -19.88 -12.13 19.05
CA PRO A 318 -20.19 -12.31 20.46
C PRO A 318 -18.90 -12.29 21.31
N PRO A 319 -19.01 -12.12 22.64
CA PRO A 319 -17.85 -12.14 23.53
C PRO A 319 -16.99 -13.37 23.29
N VAL A 320 -15.69 -13.15 23.13
CA VAL A 320 -14.71 -14.22 22.92
C VAL A 320 -14.65 -15.12 24.14
N ARG A 321 -14.32 -16.39 23.91
CA ARG A 321 -14.18 -17.38 24.97
C ARG A 321 -13.16 -18.43 24.61
N GLU A 322 -12.53 -18.99 25.63
CA GLU A 322 -11.51 -20.02 25.45
C GLU A 322 -12.00 -21.18 24.56
N LEU A 323 -11.13 -21.59 23.64
CA LEU A 323 -11.32 -22.71 22.73
C LEU A 323 -10.39 -23.86 23.11
N THR A 324 -10.92 -25.08 23.04
CA THR A 324 -10.10 -26.28 23.19
C THR A 324 -9.32 -26.56 21.90
N ILE A 325 -8.18 -27.23 22.01
CA ILE A 325 -7.40 -27.66 20.84
C ILE A 325 -8.24 -28.51 19.88
N GLU A 326 -9.13 -29.36 20.40
CA GLU A 326 -10.04 -30.17 19.58
C GLU A 326 -11.01 -29.31 18.74
N GLN A 327 -11.43 -28.15 19.25
CA GLN A 327 -12.22 -27.19 18.46
C GLN A 327 -11.35 -26.50 17.40
N LEU A 328 -10.14 -26.08 17.77
CA LEU A 328 -9.22 -25.37 16.88
C LEU A 328 -8.77 -26.24 15.70
N GLU A 329 -8.46 -27.52 15.93
CA GLU A 329 -8.09 -28.47 14.88
C GLU A 329 -9.21 -28.74 13.86
N GLN A 330 -10.45 -28.35 14.18
CA GLN A 330 -11.62 -28.50 13.32
C GLN A 330 -12.04 -27.20 12.62
N THR A 331 -11.30 -26.11 12.80
CA THR A 331 -11.50 -24.85 12.08
C THR A 331 -10.49 -24.71 10.96
N GLN A 332 -10.95 -24.35 9.76
CA GLN A 332 -10.08 -24.12 8.61
C GLN A 332 -10.27 -22.72 7.99
N CYS A 333 -11.26 -21.95 8.45
CA CYS A 333 -11.44 -20.56 8.08
C CYS A 333 -12.08 -19.70 9.20
N TYR A 334 -12.26 -18.41 8.93
CA TYR A 334 -12.89 -17.44 9.83
C TYR A 334 -13.70 -16.41 9.01
N ASN A 335 -14.75 -15.84 9.62
CA ASN A 335 -15.52 -14.73 9.03
C ASN A 335 -15.15 -13.40 9.71
N PRO A 336 -15.33 -12.24 9.06
CA PRO A 336 -15.10 -10.91 9.64
C PRO A 336 -16.09 -10.49 10.76
N GLY A 337 -17.00 -11.39 11.16
CA GLY A 337 -18.09 -11.13 12.11
C GLY A 337 -19.42 -11.04 11.38
N LEU A 338 -20.52 -10.92 12.13
CA LEU A 338 -21.86 -10.72 11.55
C LEU A 338 -22.02 -9.25 11.14
N PRO A 339 -22.29 -8.90 9.87
CA PRO A 339 -22.63 -7.53 9.53
C PRO A 339 -23.89 -7.10 10.27
N VAL A 340 -23.81 -6.00 11.03
CA VAL A 340 -24.93 -5.49 11.83
C VAL A 340 -25.33 -4.08 11.45
N ALA A 341 -24.41 -3.28 10.92
CA ALA A 341 -24.70 -1.92 10.53
C ALA A 341 -23.81 -1.40 9.41
N ILE A 342 -24.34 -0.45 8.65
CA ILE A 342 -23.60 0.39 7.70
C ILE A 342 -23.89 1.85 8.04
N VAL A 343 -22.84 2.60 8.37
CA VAL A 343 -22.87 4.04 8.58
C VAL A 343 -22.52 4.72 7.27
N LEU A 344 -23.38 5.62 6.82
CA LEU A 344 -23.21 6.40 5.61
C LEU A 344 -23.00 7.88 5.94
N LYS A 345 -22.30 8.60 5.06
CA LYS A 345 -22.34 10.06 5.05
C LYS A 345 -23.78 10.51 4.86
N ASN A 346 -24.22 11.51 5.62
CA ASN A 346 -25.54 12.07 5.44
C ASN A 346 -25.58 12.89 4.13
N PRO A 347 -26.30 12.43 3.08
CA PRO A 347 -26.35 13.17 1.82
C PRO A 347 -27.17 14.46 1.93
N PHE A 348 -27.87 14.66 3.06
CA PHE A 348 -28.71 15.81 3.34
C PHE A 348 -28.06 16.81 4.31
N ASP A 349 -26.75 16.72 4.58
CA ASP A 349 -26.06 17.63 5.51
C ASP A 349 -26.14 19.12 5.10
N GLU A 350 -26.40 19.41 3.82
CA GLU A 350 -26.64 20.77 3.33
C GLU A 350 -28.08 21.27 3.55
N TYR A 351 -28.99 20.41 4.01
CA TYR A 351 -30.42 20.67 4.18
C TYR A 351 -30.79 20.79 5.67
N ASP A 352 -31.94 21.44 5.93
CA ASP A 352 -32.47 21.56 7.28
C ASP A 352 -33.07 20.21 7.72
N LEU A 353 -32.38 19.49 8.61
CA LEU A 353 -32.84 18.19 9.12
C LEU A 353 -34.09 18.28 10.00
N ASP A 354 -34.46 19.48 10.45
CA ASP A 354 -35.74 19.71 11.12
C ASP A 354 -36.91 19.83 10.13
N ASP A 355 -36.62 19.93 8.82
CA ASP A 355 -37.64 19.89 7.77
C ASP A 355 -38.27 18.48 7.70
N PRO A 356 -39.58 18.34 7.96
CA PRO A 356 -40.25 17.05 7.92
C PRO A 356 -40.17 16.35 6.56
N ASP A 357 -40.09 17.09 5.45
CA ASP A 357 -40.01 16.49 4.11
C ASP A 357 -38.64 15.84 3.89
N VAL A 358 -37.55 16.50 4.32
CA VAL A 358 -36.19 15.94 4.29
C VAL A 358 -36.08 14.69 5.18
N ARG A 359 -36.70 14.72 6.36
CA ARG A 359 -36.73 13.55 7.25
C ARG A 359 -37.44 12.37 6.59
N VAL A 360 -38.56 12.60 5.91
CA VAL A 360 -39.27 11.53 5.18
C VAL A 360 -38.38 10.95 4.09
N GLU A 361 -37.67 11.77 3.31
CA GLU A 361 -36.74 11.30 2.28
C GLU A 361 -35.60 10.44 2.88
N ILE A 362 -35.02 10.85 4.01
CA ILE A 362 -34.03 10.06 4.74
C ILE A 362 -34.60 8.70 5.15
N TYR A 363 -35.79 8.69 5.76
CA TYR A 363 -36.41 7.45 6.21
C TYR A 363 -36.74 6.51 5.04
N GLU A 364 -37.26 7.04 3.93
CA GLU A 364 -37.55 6.24 2.73
C GLU A 364 -36.27 5.68 2.10
N MET A 365 -35.19 6.47 2.06
CA MET A 365 -33.88 6.02 1.57
C MET A 365 -33.35 4.86 2.44
N LEU A 366 -33.25 5.04 3.75
CA LEU A 366 -32.73 4.02 4.66
C LEU A 366 -33.60 2.76 4.65
N ALA A 367 -34.93 2.89 4.68
CA ALA A 367 -35.85 1.76 4.61
C ALA A 367 -35.68 0.97 3.30
N SER A 368 -35.43 1.64 2.18
CA SER A 368 -35.20 0.96 0.89
C SER A 368 -33.91 0.14 0.87
N LEU A 369 -32.89 0.56 1.62
CA LEU A 369 -31.62 -0.17 1.76
C LEU A 369 -31.77 -1.36 2.72
N GLU A 370 -32.54 -1.21 3.81
CA GLU A 370 -32.80 -2.27 4.77
C GLU A 370 -33.61 -3.44 4.19
N ASP A 371 -34.42 -3.23 3.15
CA ASP A 371 -35.19 -4.29 2.50
C ASP A 371 -34.34 -5.23 1.61
N SER A 372 -33.03 -4.94 1.44
CA SER A 372 -32.12 -5.73 0.61
C SER A 372 -31.12 -6.51 1.47
N PRO A 373 -31.27 -7.84 1.62
CA PRO A 373 -30.28 -8.62 2.35
C PRO A 373 -28.94 -8.64 1.61
N ILE A 374 -27.86 -8.71 2.38
CA ILE A 374 -26.51 -8.92 1.84
C ILE A 374 -26.09 -10.39 1.99
N PRO A 375 -25.40 -10.97 0.99
CA PRO A 375 -24.83 -12.29 1.13
C PRO A 375 -23.72 -12.26 2.19
N HIS A 376 -23.71 -13.25 3.06
CA HIS A 376 -22.70 -13.43 4.09
C HIS A 376 -22.21 -14.87 4.09
N GLU A 377 -20.90 -15.04 3.89
CA GLU A 377 -20.24 -16.32 3.98
C GLU A 377 -20.09 -16.75 5.44
N GLU A 378 -20.44 -18.01 5.70
CA GLU A 378 -20.34 -18.63 7.01
C GLU A 378 -19.36 -19.80 6.97
N CYS A 379 -18.17 -19.56 7.51
CA CYS A 379 -17.29 -20.57 8.06
C CYS A 379 -17.92 -21.30 9.25
N ARG A 380 -17.46 -22.53 9.48
CA ARG A 380 -17.82 -23.28 10.68
C ARG A 380 -17.34 -22.55 11.93
N ASP A 381 -18.28 -22.26 12.82
CA ASP A 381 -18.03 -21.51 14.06
C ASP A 381 -17.59 -22.47 15.19
N PRO A 382 -16.35 -22.38 15.72
CA PRO A 382 -15.86 -23.26 16.78
C PRO A 382 -16.68 -23.16 18.07
N TYR A 383 -17.38 -22.03 18.29
CA TYR A 383 -18.27 -21.87 19.43
C TYR A 383 -19.52 -22.75 19.34
N LYS A 384 -19.91 -23.16 18.14
CA LYS A 384 -21.13 -23.95 17.91
C LYS A 384 -20.84 -25.44 17.68
N MET A 385 -19.58 -25.86 17.74
CA MET A 385 -19.20 -27.26 17.53
C MET A 385 -19.68 -28.15 18.69
N ASP A 386 -20.34 -29.26 18.36
CA ASP A 386 -20.57 -30.36 19.29
C ASP A 386 -19.38 -31.33 19.21
N LEU A 387 -18.58 -31.39 20.27
CA LEU A 387 -17.43 -32.28 20.37
C LEU A 387 -17.81 -33.77 20.33
N ALA A 388 -19.09 -34.13 20.51
CA ALA A 388 -19.55 -35.51 20.38
C ALA A 388 -19.61 -36.00 18.92
N ASP A 389 -19.71 -35.07 17.96
CA ASP A 389 -19.74 -35.34 16.51
C ASP A 389 -18.34 -35.19 15.87
N SER A 390 -17.28 -35.04 16.67
CA SER A 390 -15.92 -34.81 16.17
C SER A 390 -15.44 -35.97 15.30
N TYR A 391 -15.09 -35.64 14.05
CA TYR A 391 -14.58 -36.62 13.10
C TYR A 391 -13.20 -37.07 13.56
N SER A 392 -12.96 -38.37 13.63
CA SER A 392 -11.60 -38.87 13.87
C SER A 392 -10.71 -38.41 12.73
N ARG A 393 -9.66 -37.64 13.07
CA ARG A 393 -8.50 -37.27 12.25
C ARG A 393 -8.36 -38.23 11.06
N SER A 394 -8.65 -37.77 9.85
CA SER A 394 -8.44 -38.60 8.67
C SER A 394 -6.96 -38.96 8.63
N ASP A 395 -6.72 -40.25 8.77
CA ASP A 395 -5.45 -40.93 8.52
C ASP A 395 -4.65 -40.24 7.40
N GLY A 396 -3.57 -39.55 7.80
CA GLY A 396 -2.25 -39.72 7.17
C GLY A 396 -2.01 -39.19 5.76
N SER A 397 -2.99 -38.62 5.06
CA SER A 397 -2.78 -37.88 3.81
C SER A 397 -3.81 -36.77 3.74
N GLU A 398 -3.44 -35.50 3.84
CA GLU A 398 -2.83 -34.74 2.75
C GLU A 398 -2.01 -33.56 3.33
N SER A 399 -0.86 -33.30 2.70
CA SER A 399 0.24 -32.38 3.06
C SER A 399 0.91 -32.58 4.43
N ARG A 400 2.26 -32.69 4.43
CA ARG A 400 3.07 -32.68 5.68
C ARG A 400 2.87 -31.38 6.49
N PHE A 401 2.42 -30.34 5.81
CA PHE A 401 2.15 -29.02 6.33
C PHE A 401 0.63 -28.92 6.44
N GLY A 402 0.11 -28.74 7.64
CA GLY A 402 -1.31 -28.52 7.88
C GLY A 402 -1.74 -27.19 7.30
N LEU A 403 -2.16 -27.21 6.03
CA LEU A 403 -2.69 -26.05 5.32
C LEU A 403 -4.23 -26.00 5.36
N GLY A 404 -4.86 -26.96 6.06
CA GLY A 404 -6.31 -27.18 6.02
C GLY A 404 -6.82 -27.64 4.66
N GLN A 405 -7.96 -28.32 4.64
CA GLN A 405 -8.83 -28.33 3.46
C GLN A 405 -9.74 -27.08 3.58
N PRO A 406 -10.40 -26.62 2.51
CA PRO A 406 -11.41 -25.59 2.69
C PRO A 406 -12.60 -26.17 3.48
N ASP A 407 -13.05 -25.46 4.51
CA ASP A 407 -14.34 -25.75 5.13
C ASP A 407 -15.47 -25.61 4.08
N GLU A 408 -16.60 -26.29 4.28
CA GLU A 408 -17.81 -26.03 3.49
C GLU A 408 -18.31 -24.62 3.83
N ILE A 409 -17.97 -23.66 2.99
CA ILE A 409 -18.47 -22.28 3.09
C ILE A 409 -19.95 -22.30 2.70
N SER A 410 -20.80 -21.86 3.62
CA SER A 410 -22.22 -21.67 3.35
C SER A 410 -22.53 -20.19 3.20
N GLU A 411 -23.42 -19.82 2.28
CA GLU A 411 -23.90 -18.44 2.15
C GLU A 411 -25.25 -18.31 2.83
N ARG A 412 -25.43 -17.21 3.58
CA ARG A 412 -26.75 -16.80 4.09
C ARG A 412 -27.04 -15.34 3.79
N GLU A 413 -28.32 -15.00 3.70
CA GLU A 413 -28.80 -13.63 3.60
C GLU A 413 -28.88 -12.99 5.00
N VAL A 414 -28.27 -11.81 5.15
CA VAL A 414 -28.27 -11.03 6.40
C VAL A 414 -28.84 -9.64 6.16
N TYR A 415 -29.64 -9.16 7.10
CA TYR A 415 -30.18 -7.80 7.11
C TYR A 415 -29.31 -6.92 8.00
N VAL A 416 -28.93 -5.76 7.49
CA VAL A 416 -28.07 -4.78 8.19
C VAL A 416 -28.85 -3.50 8.44
N SER A 417 -28.60 -2.85 9.58
CA SER A 417 -29.16 -1.53 9.86
C SER A 417 -28.39 -0.45 9.11
N PHE A 418 -29.09 0.44 8.43
CA PHE A 418 -28.47 1.60 7.80
C PHE A 418 -28.64 2.83 8.70
N MET A 419 -27.57 3.58 8.90
CA MET A 419 -27.60 4.82 9.69
C MET A 419 -26.75 5.90 9.05
N LEU A 420 -27.10 7.15 9.37
CA LEU A 420 -26.34 8.31 8.94
C LEU A 420 -25.43 8.74 10.08
N ALA A 421 -24.20 9.12 9.75
CA ALA A 421 -23.33 9.76 10.72
C ALA A 421 -23.90 11.12 11.15
N GLU A 422 -23.75 11.44 12.44
CA GLU A 422 -24.07 12.76 13.00
C GLU A 422 -23.05 13.81 12.53
N GLU A 423 -21.79 13.38 12.40
CA GLU A 423 -20.71 14.20 11.86
C GLU A 423 -19.95 13.35 10.85
N TRP A 424 -19.80 13.84 9.62
CA TRP A 424 -18.95 13.24 8.62
C TRP A 424 -18.26 14.35 7.82
N SER A 425 -16.98 14.59 8.11
CA SER A 425 -16.18 15.56 7.37
C SER A 425 -15.07 14.83 6.62
N ILE A 426 -14.92 15.12 5.33
CA ILE A 426 -13.76 14.72 4.52
C ILE A 426 -13.20 15.99 3.87
N THR A 427 -11.90 16.22 4.00
CA THR A 427 -11.22 17.33 3.31
C THR A 427 -10.64 16.88 1.98
N ASN A 428 -10.40 17.83 1.07
CA ASN A 428 -9.74 17.56 -0.22
C ASN A 428 -8.30 17.03 -0.07
N PHE A 429 -7.77 16.96 1.15
CA PHE A 429 -6.44 16.44 1.46
C PHE A 429 -6.49 15.03 2.08
N GLY A 430 -7.67 14.41 2.13
CA GLY A 430 -7.86 13.04 2.63
C GLY A 430 -8.04 12.95 4.15
N GLU A 431 -8.05 14.08 4.87
CA GLU A 431 -8.39 14.09 6.30
C GLU A 431 -9.88 13.77 6.46
N PHE A 432 -10.23 12.94 7.44
CA PHE A 432 -11.59 12.59 7.76
C PHE A 432 -11.86 12.59 9.26
N SER A 433 -13.10 12.83 9.63
CA SER A 433 -13.64 12.66 10.99
C SER A 433 -15.06 12.16 10.87
N MET A 434 -15.41 11.16 11.69
CA MET A 434 -16.73 10.54 11.68
C MET A 434 -17.22 10.35 13.12
N ARG A 435 -18.50 10.67 13.33
CA ARG A 435 -19.24 10.39 14.56
C ARG A 435 -20.62 9.85 14.22
N ALA A 436 -21.01 8.72 14.79
CA ALA A 436 -22.33 8.13 14.56
C ALA A 436 -22.91 7.51 15.85
N ASP A 437 -24.22 7.67 16.07
CA ASP A 437 -24.94 6.97 17.13
C ASP A 437 -25.36 5.58 16.64
N ILE A 438 -24.67 4.57 17.17
CA ILE A 438 -24.95 3.15 16.94
C ILE A 438 -25.58 2.49 18.17
N GLY A 439 -26.12 3.28 19.10
CA GLY A 439 -26.64 2.80 20.39
C GLY A 439 -27.75 1.76 20.26
N ASN A 440 -28.58 1.84 19.21
CA ASN A 440 -29.59 0.81 18.92
C ASN A 440 -28.94 -0.53 18.55
N VAL A 441 -27.89 -0.51 17.72
CA VAL A 441 -27.11 -1.72 17.38
C VAL A 441 -26.51 -2.32 18.64
N MET A 442 -25.88 -1.48 19.48
CA MET A 442 -25.31 -1.96 20.75
C MET A 442 -26.37 -2.48 21.73
N ALA A 443 -27.60 -1.94 21.70
CA ALA A 443 -28.70 -2.44 22.53
C ALA A 443 -29.20 -3.82 22.08
N ASP A 444 -29.16 -4.11 20.79
CA ASP A 444 -29.60 -5.39 20.22
C ASP A 444 -28.55 -6.50 20.39
N TYR A 445 -27.26 -6.16 20.25
CA TYR A 445 -26.16 -7.14 20.27
C TYR A 445 -25.39 -7.20 21.61
N GLY A 446 -25.36 -6.11 22.40
CA GLY A 446 -24.74 -6.12 23.73
C GLY A 446 -23.20 -6.17 23.70
N SER A 447 -22.61 -6.73 24.76
CA SER A 447 -21.16 -6.92 24.88
C SER A 447 -20.62 -7.84 23.77
N GLY A 448 -19.38 -7.61 23.35
CA GLY A 448 -18.74 -8.36 22.27
C GLY A 448 -17.65 -7.56 21.58
N VAL A 449 -17.30 -7.99 20.36
CA VAL A 449 -16.33 -7.30 19.52
C VAL A 449 -17.08 -6.66 18.34
N TYR A 450 -16.92 -5.35 18.19
CA TYR A 450 -17.46 -4.60 17.06
C TYR A 450 -16.30 -4.27 16.12
N THR A 451 -16.25 -4.96 14.99
CA THR A 451 -15.25 -4.70 13.95
C THR A 451 -15.73 -3.55 13.10
N VAL A 452 -14.88 -2.54 12.95
CA VAL A 452 -15.15 -1.34 12.17
C VAL A 452 -14.35 -1.44 10.88
N THR A 453 -15.05 -1.62 9.77
CA THR A 453 -14.45 -1.72 8.44
C THR A 453 -14.70 -0.43 7.66
N ILE A 454 -13.63 0.28 7.34
CA ILE A 454 -13.69 1.50 6.52
C ILE A 454 -13.43 1.12 5.08
N VAL A 455 -14.34 1.51 4.19
CA VAL A 455 -14.21 1.32 2.75
C VAL A 455 -13.72 2.63 2.12
N ALA A 456 -12.96 2.56 1.03
CA ALA A 456 -12.62 3.73 0.23
C ALA A 456 -12.43 3.32 -1.23
N THR A 457 -12.44 4.30 -2.13
CA THR A 457 -12.22 4.07 -3.55
C THR A 457 -10.73 3.87 -3.83
N ILE A 458 -10.35 2.68 -4.29
CA ILE A 458 -9.00 2.33 -4.77
C ILE A 458 -9.13 1.95 -6.24
N ALA A 459 -8.38 2.63 -7.12
CA ALA A 459 -8.41 2.40 -8.57
C ALA A 459 -9.83 2.42 -9.21
N GLY A 460 -10.79 3.11 -8.59
CA GLY A 460 -12.18 3.21 -9.07
C GLY A 460 -13.13 2.15 -8.51
N GLU A 461 -12.68 1.31 -7.56
CA GLU A 461 -13.48 0.29 -6.91
C GLU A 461 -13.52 0.54 -5.40
N LEU A 462 -14.68 0.32 -4.78
CA LEU A 462 -14.82 0.36 -3.32
C LEU A 462 -14.07 -0.82 -2.72
N SER A 463 -13.09 -0.54 -1.87
CA SER A 463 -12.21 -1.52 -1.24
C SER A 463 -12.05 -1.22 0.24
N PRO A 464 -11.96 -2.24 1.11
CA PRO A 464 -11.64 -2.03 2.51
C PRO A 464 -10.22 -1.45 2.63
N ILE A 465 -10.08 -0.40 3.45
CA ILE A 465 -8.79 0.24 3.75
C ILE A 465 -8.39 0.09 5.21
N SER A 466 -9.34 -0.22 6.08
CA SER A 466 -9.15 -0.44 7.51
C SER A 466 -10.10 -1.52 7.99
N VAL A 467 -9.62 -2.38 8.89
CA VAL A 467 -10.41 -3.31 9.68
C VAL A 467 -9.89 -3.21 11.10
N TYR A 468 -10.71 -2.73 12.03
CA TYR A 468 -10.29 -2.49 13.41
C TYR A 468 -11.29 -3.05 14.41
N ALA A 469 -10.84 -3.94 15.30
CA ALA A 469 -11.68 -4.57 16.31
C ALA A 469 -11.81 -3.69 17.58
N VAL A 470 -13.03 -3.29 17.92
CA VAL A 470 -13.36 -2.58 19.16
C VAL A 470 -13.98 -3.55 20.17
N PHE A 471 -13.29 -3.77 21.29
CA PHE A 471 -13.74 -4.67 22.35
C PHE A 471 -14.64 -3.93 23.36
N VAL A 472 -15.89 -4.37 23.49
CA VAL A 472 -16.90 -3.76 24.37
C VAL A 472 -17.24 -4.73 25.50
N ASP A 473 -16.93 -4.32 26.74
CA ASP A 473 -17.17 -5.10 27.97
C ASP A 473 -16.63 -6.54 27.91
N TRP A 474 -15.43 -6.70 27.36
CA TRP A 474 -14.71 -7.98 27.22
C TRP A 474 -14.14 -8.53 28.53
#